data_AF-A0A7X0G8C6-F1
#
_entry.id   AF-A0A7X0G8C6-F1
#
_cell.length_a   1.000
_cell.length_b   1.000
_cell.length_c   1.000
_cell.angle_alpha   90.00
_cell.angle_beta   90.00
_cell.angle_gamma   90.00
#
_symmetry.space_group_name_H-M   'P 1'
#
loop_
_entity.id
_entity.type
_entity.pdbx_description
1 polymer ?
#
loop_
_entity_poly.entity_id
_entity_poly.type
_entity_poly.pdbx_seq_one_letter_code
_entity_poly.pdbx_strand_id
1 'polypeptide(L)'
;MGADANPEAVARAIVLRQLTNSPKSRLQLARKLAERNVPETVAEAVLDRFEEVRLIDDAEFAEMWVRSRAQSRKLARGALRRELADKGIDAETAEGALAQLSDEDERNAARDLVARRLRAGVDLSDRAERDKQTRRLASMLARKGYQPSAAFRIVGEVLDEALARSWTKPWRGNRSPGTLGKTALRRRSTSLRQGASQTESCL
;
A
#
# COMPACT_ATOMS: atom_id res chain seq x y z
N MET A 1 -9.92 29.73 51.21
CA MET A 1 -10.27 30.04 49.82
C MET A 1 -9.04 29.76 48.98
N GLY A 2 -9.03 28.62 48.29
CA GLY A 2 -7.86 28.14 47.53
C GLY A 2 -7.60 29.07 46.35
N ALA A 3 -6.33 29.39 46.13
CA ALA A 3 -5.87 30.30 45.09
C ALA A 3 -6.63 30.10 43.78
N ASP A 4 -7.23 31.18 43.27
CA ASP A 4 -7.62 31.30 41.87
C ASP A 4 -6.36 31.03 41.04
N ALA A 5 -6.16 29.76 40.68
CA ALA A 5 -4.98 29.37 39.93
C ALA A 5 -5.03 30.13 38.61
N ASN A 6 -4.06 31.02 38.40
CA ASN A 6 -3.95 31.80 37.17
C ASN A 6 -4.18 30.85 35.97
N PRO A 7 -5.27 31.04 35.19
CA PRO A 7 -5.64 30.13 34.11
C PRO A 7 -4.50 29.87 33.14
N GLU A 8 -3.65 30.88 32.93
CA GLU A 8 -2.45 30.78 32.10
C GLU A 8 -1.40 29.83 32.71
N ALA A 9 -1.15 29.92 34.02
CA ALA A 9 -0.23 29.03 34.72
C ALA A 9 -0.72 27.57 34.70
N VAL A 10 -2.03 27.36 34.84
CA VAL A 10 -2.66 26.05 34.71
C VAL A 10 -2.48 25.51 33.29
N ALA A 11 -2.75 26.33 32.26
CA ALA A 11 -2.59 25.96 30.87
C ALA A 11 -1.15 25.58 30.54
N ARG A 12 -0.16 26.41 30.92
CA ARG A 12 1.27 26.12 30.72
C ARG A 12 1.69 24.81 31.37
N ALA A 13 1.28 24.57 32.61
CA ALA A 13 1.60 23.32 33.31
C ALA A 13 0.99 22.09 32.62
N ILE A 14 -0.22 22.21 32.08
CA ILE A 14 -0.86 21.14 31.30
C ILE A 14 -0.08 20.87 30.00
N VAL A 15 0.24 21.91 29.22
CA VAL A 15 0.94 21.78 27.94
C VAL A 15 2.32 21.16 28.14
N LEU A 16 3.13 21.69 29.06
CA LEU A 16 4.46 21.15 29.36
C LEU A 16 4.38 19.66 29.73
N ARG A 17 3.44 19.29 30.61
CA ARG A 17 3.24 17.88 30.98
C ARG A 17 2.85 17.01 29.78
N GLN A 18 2.09 17.53 28.83
CA GLN A 18 1.77 16.77 27.60
C GLN A 18 3.00 16.56 26.73
N LEU A 19 3.81 17.61 26.53
CA LEU A 19 4.98 17.59 25.67
C LEU A 19 6.11 16.73 26.24
N THR A 20 6.29 16.69 27.56
CA THR A 20 7.27 15.79 28.21
C THR A 20 6.96 14.31 27.97
N ASN A 21 5.68 13.94 27.86
CA ASN A 21 5.28 12.55 27.69
C ASN A 21 5.39 12.06 26.24
N SER A 22 5.08 12.92 25.28
CA SER A 22 5.08 12.59 23.85
C SER A 22 4.91 13.84 22.99
N PRO A 23 5.40 13.84 21.75
CA PRO A 23 5.07 14.86 20.77
C PRO A 23 3.55 15.04 20.60
N LYS A 24 3.11 16.28 20.46
CA LYS A 24 1.70 16.67 20.25
C LYS A 24 1.62 17.74 19.17
N SER A 25 0.54 17.70 18.39
CA SER A 25 0.17 18.86 17.57
C SER A 25 -0.51 19.94 18.40
N ARG A 26 -0.54 21.17 17.87
CA ARG A 26 -1.25 22.30 18.47
C ARG A 26 -2.70 21.95 18.79
N LEU A 27 -3.43 21.36 17.83
CA LEU A 27 -4.83 20.98 18.01
C LEU A 27 -5.04 19.96 19.14
N GLN A 28 -4.12 19.01 19.32
CA GLN A 28 -4.21 18.05 20.42
C GLN A 28 -4.05 18.74 21.78
N LEU A 29 -3.18 19.74 21.87
CA LEU A 29 -2.99 20.54 23.07
C LEU A 29 -4.20 21.44 23.34
N ALA A 30 -4.73 22.11 22.31
CA ALA A 30 -5.96 22.91 22.40
C ALA A 30 -7.14 22.08 22.93
N ARG A 31 -7.38 20.90 22.34
CA ARG A 31 -8.39 19.95 22.83
C ARG A 31 -8.16 19.57 24.29
N LYS A 32 -6.89 19.36 24.69
CA LYS A 32 -6.56 18.99 26.07
C LYS A 32 -6.80 20.13 27.06
N LEU A 33 -6.58 21.38 26.65
CA LEU A 33 -6.88 22.56 27.46
C LEU A 33 -8.39 22.76 27.62
N ALA A 34 -9.15 22.57 26.54
CA ALA A 34 -10.61 22.61 26.55
C ALA A 34 -11.22 21.55 27.48
N GLU A 35 -10.71 20.31 27.45
CA GLU A 35 -11.10 19.24 28.40
C GLU A 35 -10.90 19.62 29.88
N ARG A 36 -10.01 20.58 30.15
CA ARG A 36 -9.71 21.08 31.50
C ARG A 36 -10.40 22.40 31.80
N ASN A 37 -11.35 22.83 30.97
CA ASN A 37 -12.10 24.08 31.09
C ASN A 37 -11.19 25.32 31.16
N VAL A 38 -10.04 25.29 30.48
CA VAL A 38 -9.22 26.49 30.31
C VAL A 38 -9.93 27.42 29.32
N PRO A 39 -10.10 28.72 29.62
CA PRO A 39 -10.70 29.66 28.69
C PRO A 39 -9.95 29.69 27.35
N GLU A 40 -10.69 29.70 26.25
CA GLU A 40 -10.13 29.61 24.89
C GLU A 40 -9.09 30.71 24.60
N THR A 41 -9.38 31.95 24.98
CA THR A 41 -8.45 33.08 24.80
C THR A 41 -7.12 32.88 25.54
N VAL A 42 -7.15 32.25 26.71
CA VAL A 42 -5.95 31.92 27.48
C VAL A 42 -5.21 30.74 26.86
N ALA A 43 -5.95 29.73 26.38
CA ALA A 43 -5.37 28.59 25.70
C ALA A 43 -4.62 29.01 24.44
N GLU A 44 -5.26 29.80 23.56
CA GLU A 44 -4.65 30.31 22.33
C GLU A 44 -3.38 31.12 22.63
N ALA A 45 -3.43 32.08 23.56
CA ALA A 45 -2.26 32.89 23.93
C ALA A 45 -1.08 32.04 24.46
N VAL A 46 -1.37 30.98 25.22
CA VAL A 46 -0.33 30.05 25.70
C VAL A 46 0.23 29.20 24.56
N LEU A 47 -0.62 28.70 23.67
CA LEU A 47 -0.19 27.88 22.53
C LEU A 47 0.63 28.71 21.54
N ASP A 48 0.22 29.94 21.24
CA ASP A 48 0.97 30.89 20.42
C ASP A 48 2.36 31.13 20.99
N ARG A 49 2.45 31.39 22.29
CA ARG A 49 3.75 31.59 22.93
C ARG A 49 4.63 30.36 22.83
N PHE A 50 4.06 29.17 22.93
CA PHE A 50 4.80 27.91 22.83
C PHE A 50 5.26 27.62 21.40
N GLU A 51 4.52 28.03 20.38
CA GLU A 51 4.96 28.00 18.98
C GLU A 51 6.06 29.01 18.71
N GLU A 52 5.93 30.25 19.21
CA GLU A 52 6.95 31.29 19.08
C GLU A 52 8.32 30.84 19.62
N VAL A 53 8.32 30.09 20.74
CA VAL A 53 9.55 29.54 21.33
C VAL A 53 9.90 28.13 20.81
N ARG A 54 9.19 27.64 19.78
CA ARG A 54 9.39 26.33 19.13
C ARG A 54 9.28 25.12 20.04
N LEU A 55 8.48 25.21 21.11
CA LEU A 55 8.09 24.04 21.91
C LEU A 55 6.94 23.26 21.26
N ILE A 56 6.15 23.94 20.44
CA ILE A 56 5.17 23.34 19.54
C ILE A 56 5.67 23.60 18.13
N ASP A 57 5.79 22.53 17.35
CA ASP A 57 6.17 22.58 15.94
C ASP A 57 5.36 21.51 15.20
N ASP A 58 4.28 21.95 14.56
CA ASP A 58 3.36 21.06 13.84
C ASP A 58 4.03 20.42 12.61
N ALA A 59 5.05 21.06 12.02
CA ALA A 59 5.82 20.51 10.92
C ALA A 59 6.72 19.36 11.39
N GLU A 60 7.47 19.57 12.47
CA GLU A 60 8.28 18.51 13.09
C GLU A 60 7.39 17.33 13.54
N PHE A 61 6.25 17.64 14.15
CA PHE A 61 5.27 16.64 14.54
C PHE A 61 4.77 15.82 13.34
N ALA A 62 4.39 16.49 12.25
CA ALA A 62 3.89 15.85 11.04
C ALA A 62 4.93 14.93 10.41
N GLU A 63 6.19 15.39 10.33
CA GLU A 63 7.30 14.59 9.84
C GLU A 63 7.51 13.30 10.65
N MET A 64 7.59 13.43 11.98
CA MET A 64 7.73 12.28 12.88
C MET A 64 6.55 11.31 12.75
N TRP A 65 5.34 11.86 12.61
CA TRP A 65 4.12 11.08 12.46
C TRP A 65 4.17 10.23 11.18
N VAL A 66 4.51 10.85 10.04
CA VAL A 66 4.63 10.18 8.75
C VAL A 66 5.65 9.05 8.82
N ARG A 67 6.87 9.31 9.32
CA ARG A 67 7.91 8.26 9.46
C ARG A 67 7.41 7.08 10.29
N SER A 68 6.86 7.35 11.47
CA SER A 68 6.39 6.33 12.40
C SER A 68 5.27 5.47 11.79
N ARG A 69 4.30 6.09 11.14
CA ARG A 69 3.13 5.40 10.58
C ARG A 69 3.43 4.67 9.28
N ALA A 70 4.29 5.23 8.42
CA ALA A 70 4.78 4.54 7.23
C ALA A 70 5.51 3.24 7.63
N GLN A 71 6.39 3.29 8.63
CA GLN A 71 7.15 2.11 9.06
C GLN A 71 6.28 1.06 9.77
N SER A 72 5.50 1.48 10.77
CA SER A 72 4.76 0.56 11.66
C SER A 72 3.46 0.04 11.03
N ARG A 73 2.77 0.85 10.23
CA ARG A 73 1.43 0.54 9.69
C ARG A 73 1.41 0.37 8.18
N LYS A 74 2.50 0.67 7.47
CA LYS A 74 2.62 0.59 5.99
C LYS A 74 1.51 1.38 5.30
N LEU A 75 1.20 2.57 5.83
CA LEU A 75 0.22 3.49 5.25
C LEU A 75 0.86 4.26 4.09
N ALA A 76 0.07 4.51 3.05
CA ALA A 76 0.45 5.40 1.96
C ALA A 76 0.12 6.87 2.29
N ARG A 77 0.68 7.81 1.52
CA ARG A 77 0.48 9.26 1.66
C ARG A 77 -0.99 9.64 1.75
N GLY A 78 -1.87 8.98 0.99
CA GLY A 78 -3.33 9.25 1.03
C GLY A 78 -4.02 8.94 2.36
N ALA A 79 -3.56 7.94 3.11
CA ALA A 79 -4.05 7.68 4.46
C ALA A 79 -3.39 8.60 5.49
N LEU A 80 -2.08 8.83 5.34
CA LEU A 80 -1.31 9.69 6.23
C LEU A 80 -1.81 11.13 6.18
N ARG A 81 -2.11 11.67 5.00
CA ARG A 81 -2.74 12.99 4.82
C ARG A 81 -4.01 13.15 5.64
N ARG A 82 -4.88 12.13 5.63
CA ARG A 82 -6.11 12.14 6.44
C ARG A 82 -5.81 12.10 7.94
N GLU A 83 -4.86 11.26 8.36
CA GLU A 83 -4.46 11.21 9.77
C GLU A 83 -3.83 12.53 10.27
N LEU A 84 -3.11 13.25 9.41
CA LEU A 84 -2.53 14.57 9.72
C LEU A 84 -3.64 15.63 9.80
N ALA A 85 -4.59 15.62 8.87
CA ALA A 85 -5.75 16.52 8.92
C ALA A 85 -6.60 16.33 10.19
N ASP A 86 -6.85 15.08 10.62
CA ASP A 86 -7.57 14.77 11.87
C ASP A 86 -6.86 15.32 13.14
N LYS A 87 -5.56 15.62 13.00
CA LYS A 87 -4.69 16.20 14.02
C LYS A 87 -4.50 17.70 13.90
N GLY A 88 -5.19 18.35 12.95
CA GLY A 88 -5.14 19.78 12.76
C GLY A 88 -3.91 20.27 12.01
N ILE A 89 -3.14 19.38 11.39
CA ILE A 89 -2.03 19.79 10.53
C ILE A 89 -2.62 20.32 9.22
N ASP A 90 -2.22 21.53 8.86
CA ASP A 90 -2.65 22.16 7.61
C ASP A 90 -2.11 21.41 6.39
N ALA A 91 -2.72 21.68 5.23
CA ALA A 91 -2.41 20.95 4.00
C ALA A 91 -0.97 21.16 3.53
N GLU A 92 -0.41 22.36 3.67
CA GLU A 92 0.95 22.68 3.20
C GLU A 92 1.99 21.96 4.06
N THR A 93 1.85 22.05 5.39
CA THR A 93 2.70 21.32 6.33
C THR A 93 2.59 19.81 6.14
N ALA A 94 1.37 19.31 5.91
CA ALA A 94 1.15 17.90 5.62
C ALA A 94 1.86 17.46 4.33
N GLU A 95 1.76 18.20 3.23
CA GLU A 95 2.47 17.87 1.99
C GLU A 95 3.99 17.90 2.18
N GLY A 96 4.53 18.88 2.91
CA GLY A 96 5.95 18.95 3.25
C GLY A 96 6.42 17.69 3.99
N ALA A 97 5.68 17.26 5.01
CA ALA A 97 5.98 16.03 5.73
C ALA A 97 5.81 14.76 4.88
N LEU A 98 4.86 14.74 3.95
CA LEU A 98 4.59 13.60 3.06
C LEU A 98 5.63 13.46 1.93
N ALA A 99 6.28 14.55 1.54
CA ALA A 99 7.32 14.57 0.51
C ALA A 99 8.53 13.69 0.87
N GLN A 100 8.74 13.40 2.16
CA GLN A 100 9.82 12.50 2.60
C GLN A 100 9.61 11.03 2.20
N LEU A 101 8.37 10.63 1.89
CA LEU A 101 8.09 9.30 1.35
C LEU A 101 8.19 9.41 -0.15
N SER A 102 9.09 8.67 -0.82
CA SER A 102 9.10 8.66 -2.29
C SER A 102 8.00 7.75 -2.87
N ASP A 103 7.66 7.94 -4.14
CA ASP A 103 6.73 7.05 -4.86
C ASP A 103 7.25 5.61 -4.89
N GLU A 104 8.58 5.46 -4.93
CA GLU A 104 9.25 4.16 -4.91
C GLU A 104 9.18 3.50 -3.52
N ASP A 105 9.31 4.27 -2.43
CA ASP A 105 9.12 3.75 -1.07
C ASP A 105 7.69 3.22 -0.87
N GLU A 106 6.69 3.98 -1.34
CA GLU A 106 5.30 3.52 -1.32
C GLU A 106 5.11 2.24 -2.13
N ARG A 107 5.66 2.19 -3.35
CA ARG A 107 5.56 1.03 -4.22
C ARG A 107 6.18 -0.20 -3.57
N ASN A 108 7.37 -0.06 -3.01
CA ASN A 108 8.08 -1.16 -2.33
C ASN A 108 7.34 -1.63 -1.08
N ALA A 109 6.85 -0.71 -0.25
CA ALA A 109 6.04 -1.05 0.91
C ALA A 109 4.75 -1.79 0.54
N ALA A 110 4.09 -1.41 -0.55
CA ALA A 110 2.91 -2.10 -1.06
C ALA A 110 3.26 -3.50 -1.57
N ARG A 111 4.32 -3.64 -2.38
CA ARG A 111 4.78 -4.93 -2.92
C ARG A 111 5.08 -5.91 -1.80
N ASP A 112 5.83 -5.49 -0.78
CA ASP A 112 6.13 -6.30 0.41
C ASP A 112 4.86 -6.73 1.15
N LEU A 113 3.92 -5.80 1.32
CA LEU A 113 2.66 -6.09 2.00
C LEU A 113 1.82 -7.10 1.21
N VAL A 114 1.76 -6.98 -0.12
CA VAL A 114 1.06 -7.91 -1.00
C VAL A 114 1.73 -9.28 -0.98
N ALA A 115 3.05 -9.35 -1.14
CA ALA A 115 3.81 -10.60 -1.13
C ALA A 115 3.62 -11.36 0.19
N ARG A 116 3.68 -10.66 1.33
CA ARG A 116 3.43 -11.25 2.66
C ARG A 116 1.99 -11.74 2.86
N ARG A 117 1.02 -11.16 2.17
CA ARG A 117 -0.42 -11.46 2.34
C ARG A 117 -0.97 -12.35 1.24
N LEU A 118 -0.17 -12.66 0.23
CA LEU A 118 -0.48 -13.68 -0.76
C LEU A 118 -0.58 -15.04 -0.04
N ARG A 119 -1.69 -15.75 -0.27
CA ARG A 119 -1.91 -17.05 0.36
C ARG A 119 -1.03 -18.10 -0.32
N ALA A 120 -0.39 -18.95 0.48
CA ALA A 120 0.25 -20.15 -0.04
C ALA A 120 -0.82 -21.13 -0.59
N GLY A 121 -0.45 -21.91 -1.61
CA GLY A 121 -1.31 -22.98 -2.14
C GLY A 121 -2.47 -22.52 -3.05
N VAL A 122 -2.54 -21.24 -3.40
CA VAL A 122 -3.49 -20.76 -4.42
C VAL A 122 -2.95 -21.09 -5.81
N ASP A 123 -3.76 -21.70 -6.66
CA ASP A 123 -3.45 -21.88 -8.09
C ASP A 123 -3.66 -20.54 -8.82
N LEU A 124 -2.55 -19.85 -9.10
CA LEU A 124 -2.58 -18.57 -9.81
C LEU A 124 -2.72 -18.75 -11.34
N SER A 125 -2.65 -19.98 -11.85
CA SER A 125 -2.93 -20.27 -13.26
C SER A 125 -4.42 -20.22 -13.57
N ASP A 126 -5.27 -20.50 -12.57
CA ASP A 126 -6.72 -20.27 -12.65
C ASP A 126 -7.02 -18.77 -12.59
N ARG A 127 -7.69 -18.28 -13.64
CA ARG A 127 -8.13 -16.89 -13.77
C ARG A 127 -9.08 -16.47 -12.65
N ALA A 128 -10.02 -17.32 -12.27
CA ALA A 128 -11.03 -16.97 -11.26
C ALA A 128 -10.39 -16.76 -9.88
N GLU A 129 -9.46 -17.64 -9.51
CA GLU A 129 -8.70 -17.49 -8.26
C GLU A 129 -7.75 -16.30 -8.30
N ARG A 130 -7.11 -16.02 -9.44
CA ARG A 130 -6.31 -14.80 -9.61
C ARG A 130 -7.14 -13.54 -9.41
N ASP A 131 -8.29 -13.42 -10.07
CA ASP A 131 -9.18 -12.25 -9.97
C ASP A 131 -9.70 -12.05 -8.53
N LYS A 132 -9.93 -13.15 -7.81
CA LYS A 132 -10.30 -13.12 -6.39
C LYS A 132 -9.16 -12.64 -5.50
N GLN A 133 -7.92 -13.09 -5.72
CA GLN A 133 -6.77 -12.56 -4.99
C GLN A 133 -6.54 -11.08 -5.31
N THR A 134 -6.65 -10.70 -6.59
CA THR A 134 -6.50 -9.31 -7.05
C THR A 134 -7.44 -8.38 -6.29
N ARG A 135 -8.75 -8.66 -6.32
CA ARG A 135 -9.75 -7.85 -5.60
C ARG A 135 -9.46 -7.77 -4.11
N ARG A 136 -9.17 -8.90 -3.46
CA ARG A 136 -8.90 -8.95 -2.01
C ARG A 136 -7.69 -8.09 -1.63
N LEU A 137 -6.59 -8.21 -2.37
CA LEU A 137 -5.33 -7.52 -2.08
C LEU A 137 -5.42 -6.04 -2.45
N ALA A 138 -6.07 -5.69 -3.56
CA ALA A 138 -6.34 -4.30 -3.93
C ALA A 138 -7.23 -3.60 -2.88
N SER A 139 -8.31 -4.24 -2.40
CA SER A 139 -9.15 -3.69 -1.32
C SER A 139 -8.40 -3.57 0.02
N MET A 140 -7.40 -4.41 0.27
CA MET A 140 -6.52 -4.24 1.43
C MET A 140 -5.64 -3.00 1.28
N LEU A 141 -5.02 -2.78 0.12
CA LEU A 141 -4.21 -1.60 -0.16
C LEU A 141 -5.05 -0.31 -0.17
N ALA A 142 -6.26 -0.32 -0.72
CA ALA A 142 -7.15 0.84 -0.70
C ALA A 142 -7.43 1.31 0.74
N ARG A 143 -7.68 0.38 1.67
CA ARG A 143 -7.85 0.69 3.10
C ARG A 143 -6.59 1.24 3.78
N LYS A 144 -5.42 0.99 3.19
CA LYS A 144 -4.13 1.55 3.61
C LYS A 144 -3.82 2.91 2.97
N GLY A 145 -4.71 3.41 2.10
CA GLY A 145 -4.61 4.73 1.48
C GLY A 145 -3.91 4.76 0.13
N TYR A 146 -3.59 3.60 -0.46
CA TYR A 146 -3.03 3.54 -1.81
C TYR A 146 -4.10 3.89 -2.84
N GLN A 147 -3.73 4.66 -3.86
CA GLN A 147 -4.61 4.96 -4.99
C GLN A 147 -5.07 3.66 -5.68
N PRO A 148 -6.35 3.51 -6.05
CA PRO A 148 -6.87 2.26 -6.61
C PRO A 148 -6.07 1.78 -7.84
N SER A 149 -5.74 2.68 -8.76
CA SER A 149 -4.96 2.34 -9.96
C SER A 149 -3.58 1.77 -9.63
N ALA A 150 -2.86 2.37 -8.69
CA ALA A 150 -1.57 1.88 -8.22
C ALA A 150 -1.72 0.54 -7.49
N ALA A 151 -2.75 0.38 -6.65
CA ALA A 151 -3.02 -0.86 -5.93
C ALA A 151 -3.28 -2.04 -6.90
N PHE A 152 -4.13 -1.86 -7.91
CA PHE A 152 -4.40 -2.91 -8.91
C PHE A 152 -3.14 -3.27 -9.70
N ARG A 153 -2.36 -2.27 -10.13
CA ARG A 153 -1.11 -2.48 -10.87
C ARG A 153 -0.11 -3.31 -10.06
N ILE A 154 0.18 -2.87 -8.83
CA ILE A 154 1.16 -3.53 -7.95
C ILE A 154 0.74 -4.96 -7.62
N VAL A 155 -0.55 -5.19 -7.37
CA VAL A 155 -1.06 -6.53 -7.11
C VAL A 155 -0.91 -7.42 -8.33
N GLY A 156 -1.24 -6.93 -9.53
CA GLY A 156 -1.03 -7.66 -10.78
C GLY A 156 0.43 -8.09 -10.97
N GLU A 157 1.37 -7.14 -10.83
CA GLU A 157 2.81 -7.40 -10.93
C GLU A 157 3.26 -8.52 -9.96
N VAL A 158 2.86 -8.45 -8.69
CA VAL A 158 3.26 -9.45 -7.68
C VAL A 158 2.65 -10.83 -7.96
N LEU A 159 1.42 -10.89 -8.47
CA LEU A 159 0.77 -12.14 -8.84
C LEU A 159 1.42 -12.78 -10.07
N ASP A 160 1.77 -11.98 -11.08
CA ASP A 160 2.46 -12.47 -12.28
C ASP A 160 3.87 -12.97 -11.95
N GLU A 161 4.60 -12.28 -11.08
CA GLU A 161 5.89 -12.73 -10.54
C GLU A 161 5.76 -14.02 -9.72
N ALA A 162 4.69 -14.17 -8.94
CA ALA A 162 4.41 -15.40 -8.20
C ALA A 162 4.09 -16.57 -9.15
N LEU A 163 3.34 -16.33 -10.22
CA LEU A 163 3.06 -17.32 -11.25
C LEU A 163 4.34 -17.73 -11.99
N ALA A 164 5.17 -16.79 -12.41
CA ALA A 164 6.45 -17.08 -13.07
C ALA A 164 7.39 -17.92 -12.17
N ARG A 165 7.43 -17.62 -10.87
CA ARG A 165 8.15 -18.44 -9.86
C ARG A 165 7.58 -19.85 -9.70
N SER A 166 6.29 -20.04 -9.92
CA SER A 166 5.67 -21.37 -9.84
C SER A 166 6.03 -22.25 -11.03
N TRP A 167 6.23 -21.67 -12.22
CA TRP A 167 6.66 -22.37 -13.43
C TRP A 167 8.19 -22.60 -13.45
N THR A 168 8.99 -21.75 -12.84
CA THR A 168 10.46 -21.99 -12.77
C THR A 168 10.88 -23.12 -11.81
N LYS A 169 9.98 -23.71 -11.02
CA LYS A 169 10.29 -24.88 -10.18
C LYS A 169 10.38 -26.16 -11.03
N PRO A 170 11.41 -27.02 -10.84
CA PRO A 170 11.52 -28.27 -11.57
C PRO A 170 10.26 -29.11 -11.34
N TRP A 171 9.63 -29.48 -12.46
CA TRP A 171 8.39 -30.24 -12.48
C TRP A 171 8.54 -31.54 -11.68
N ARG A 172 7.88 -31.63 -10.52
CA ARG A 172 7.57 -32.91 -9.85
C ARG A 172 6.14 -33.25 -10.27
N GLY A 173 5.95 -34.31 -11.06
CA GLY A 173 4.71 -34.68 -11.77
C GLY A 173 3.44 -34.74 -10.90
N ASN A 174 2.22 -34.86 -11.43
CA ASN A 174 1.72 -35.37 -12.71
C ASN A 174 0.44 -34.57 -13.07
N ARG A 175 0.45 -33.89 -14.22
CA ARG A 175 -0.77 -33.58 -14.98
C ARG A 175 -0.36 -33.19 -16.41
N SER A 176 -0.48 -34.14 -17.33
CA SER A 176 -0.40 -33.84 -18.76
C SER A 176 -1.52 -32.85 -19.13
N PRO A 177 -1.27 -31.82 -19.95
CA PRO A 177 -2.36 -31.18 -20.66
C PRO A 177 -2.96 -32.26 -21.56
N GLY A 178 -4.27 -32.51 -21.43
CA GLY A 178 -4.99 -33.40 -22.33
C GLY A 178 -4.62 -33.06 -23.77
N THR A 179 -4.14 -34.08 -24.48
CA THR A 179 -3.86 -34.03 -25.91
C THR A 179 -5.09 -33.55 -26.66
N LEU A 180 -5.11 -32.26 -27.06
CA LEU A 180 -5.93 -31.82 -28.18
C LEU A 180 -5.33 -32.46 -29.44
N GLY A 181 -6.14 -33.29 -30.09
CA GLY A 181 -5.75 -34.21 -31.14
C GLY A 181 -4.98 -33.55 -32.28
N LYS A 182 -3.77 -34.06 -32.53
CA LYS A 182 -3.14 -33.97 -33.84
C LYS A 182 -3.57 -35.19 -34.64
N THR A 183 -4.65 -35.05 -35.40
CA THR A 183 -5.08 -36.05 -36.38
C THR A 183 -3.95 -36.23 -37.40
N ALA A 184 -3.53 -37.48 -37.53
CA ALA A 184 -2.36 -37.92 -38.27
C ALA A 184 -2.52 -37.72 -39.79
N LEU A 185 -1.61 -36.96 -40.40
CA LEU A 185 -1.33 -37.08 -41.82
C LEU A 185 -0.36 -38.26 -42.02
N ARG A 186 -0.91 -39.47 -42.11
CA ARG A 186 -0.12 -40.68 -42.34
C ARG A 186 0.14 -40.85 -43.83
N ARG A 187 1.33 -40.43 -44.27
CA ARG A 187 1.94 -40.92 -45.51
C ARG A 187 2.15 -42.44 -45.40
N ARG A 188 1.74 -43.21 -46.40
CA ARG A 188 2.29 -44.55 -46.68
C ARG A 188 2.66 -44.61 -48.15
N SER A 189 3.93 -44.91 -48.36
CA SER A 189 4.54 -45.26 -49.64
C SER A 189 4.51 -46.78 -49.81
N THR A 190 4.38 -47.22 -51.07
CA THR A 190 4.79 -48.53 -51.64
C THR A 190 4.05 -49.80 -51.17
N SER A 191 3.63 -50.77 -52.00
CA SER A 191 4.18 -51.25 -53.28
C SER A 191 3.19 -52.08 -54.15
N LEU A 192 3.46 -52.11 -55.46
CA LEU A 192 3.38 -53.25 -56.42
C LEU A 192 2.04 -53.91 -56.85
N ARG A 193 1.67 -53.70 -58.12
CA ARG A 193 1.33 -54.71 -59.17
C ARG A 193 0.98 -53.97 -60.48
N GLN A 194 1.82 -54.06 -61.53
CA GLN A 194 1.77 -54.97 -62.69
C GLN A 194 0.68 -54.67 -63.75
N GLY A 195 1.13 -54.64 -65.02
CA GLY A 195 0.31 -54.68 -66.25
C GLY A 195 0.41 -53.39 -67.06
N ALA A 196 1.28 -53.30 -68.07
CA ALA A 196 0.98 -53.55 -69.49
C ALA A 196 0.07 -52.45 -70.08
N SER A 197 0.30 -51.81 -71.22
CA SER A 197 1.15 -52.05 -72.39
C SER A 197 0.84 -50.93 -73.40
N GLN A 198 1.84 -50.50 -74.20
CA GLN A 198 1.68 -49.97 -75.59
C GLN A 198 0.90 -48.64 -75.74
N THR A 199 1.22 -47.70 -76.64
CA THR A 199 2.01 -47.64 -77.88
C THR A 199 2.26 -46.16 -78.22
N GLU A 200 3.35 -45.89 -78.94
CA GLU A 200 3.46 -44.88 -80.03
C GLU A 200 3.26 -43.38 -79.70
N SER A 201 3.89 -42.42 -80.36
CA SER A 201 5.01 -42.34 -81.30
C SER A 201 5.35 -40.84 -81.40
N CYS A 202 6.53 -40.56 -81.96
CA CYS A 202 7.13 -39.25 -82.18
C CYS A 202 6.30 -38.29 -83.07
N LEU A 203 6.58 -37.00 -82.83
CA LEU A 203 6.46 -35.81 -83.71
C LEU A 203 5.08 -35.16 -83.86
#